data_AF-A0A7W9D5F9-F1
#
_entry.id   AF-A0A7W9D5F9-F1
#
_cell.length_a   1.000
_cell.length_b   1.000
_cell.length_c   1.000
_cell.angle_alpha   90.00
_cell.angle_beta   90.00
_cell.angle_gamma   90.00
#
_symmetry.space_group_name_H-M   'P 1'
#
loop_
_entity.id
_entity.type
_entity.pdbx_description
1 polymer ?
#
loop_
_entity_poly.entity_id
_entity_poly.type
_entity_poly.pdbx_seq_one_letter_code
_entity_poly.pdbx_strand_id
1 'polypeptide(L)' 'MTLKVKYADFNQITRSKTVPAPLPAIADLEEIISHLLVPIFPPRKGIRLLGVSLSSLERRSSGTEPQLRLAL' A
#
# COMPACT_ATOMS: atom_id res chain seq x y z
N MET A 1 -0.08 1.69 -1.69
CA MET A 1 0.12 0.69 -0.60
C MET A 1 -1.12 -0.18 -0.48
N THR A 2 -0.95 -1.45 -0.11
CA THR A 2 -2.02 -2.44 0.09
C THR A 2 -1.84 -3.19 1.41
N LEU A 3 -2.87 -3.19 2.24
CA LEU A 3 -3.05 -4.02 3.42
C LEU A 3 -3.82 -5.30 3.05
N LYS A 4 -3.31 -6.45 3.46
CA LYS A 4 -3.95 -7.76 3.33
C LYS A 4 -4.26 -8.29 4.72
N VAL A 5 -5.52 -8.66 4.96
CA VAL A 5 -5.95 -9.27 6.22
C VAL A 5 -6.46 -10.66 5.94
N LYS A 6 -5.79 -11.68 6.50
CA LYS A 6 -6.20 -13.08 6.41
C LYS A 6 -6.81 -13.49 7.74
N TYR A 7 -8.03 -13.98 7.68
CA TYR A 7 -8.77 -14.46 8.84
C TYR A 7 -8.46 -15.94 9.13
N ALA A 8 -8.80 -16.38 10.34
CA ALA A 8 -8.60 -17.74 10.83
C ALA A 8 -9.30 -18.80 9.96
N ASP A 9 -10.44 -18.44 9.36
CA ASP A 9 -11.22 -19.26 8.41
C ASP A 9 -10.66 -19.26 6.98
N PHE A 10 -9.43 -18.77 6.82
CA PHE A 10 -8.72 -18.68 5.55
C PHE A 10 -9.24 -17.66 4.53
N ASN A 11 -10.33 -16.94 4.83
CA ASN A 11 -10.78 -15.82 4.01
C ASN A 11 -9.81 -14.63 4.09
N GLN A 12 -9.70 -13.86 3.01
CA GLN A 12 -8.84 -12.69 2.93
C GLN A 12 -9.61 -11.48 2.41
N ILE A 13 -9.32 -10.31 2.99
CA ILE A 13 -9.68 -9.01 2.41
C ILE A 13 -8.42 -8.21 2.10
N THR A 14 -8.53 -7.31 1.11
CA THR A 14 -7.47 -6.37 0.76
C THR A 14 -8.00 -4.95 0.75
N ARG A 15 -7.24 -4.01 1.31
CA ARG A 15 -7.53 -2.58 1.23
C ARG A 15 -6.29 -1.85 0.74
N SER A 16 -6.45 -0.97 -0.23
CA SER A 16 -5.35 -0.16 -0.75
C SER A 16 -5.60 1.32 -0.53
N LYS A 17 -4.52 2.08 -0.41
CA LYS A 17 -4.52 3.53 -0.44
C LYS A 17 -3.36 4.00 -1.31
N THR A 18 -3.68 4.85 -2.28
CA THR A 18 -2.71 5.60 -3.08
C THR A 18 -2.44 6.91 -2.37
N VAL A 19 -1.18 7.28 -2.27
CA VAL A 19 -0.73 8.57 -1.74
C VAL A 19 -0.18 9.41 -2.87
N PRO A 20 -0.49 10.72 -2.92
CA PRO A 20 -0.09 11.58 -4.02
C PRO A 20 1.39 11.99 -3.96
N ALA A 21 2.05 11.78 -2.83
CA ALA A 21 3.45 12.12 -2.60
C ALA A 21 4.26 10.87 -2.18
N PRO A 22 5.57 10.84 -2.47
CA PRO A 22 6.47 9.83 -1.91
C PRO A 22 6.42 9.83 -0.38
N LEU A 23 6.59 8.65 0.23
CA LEU A 23 6.68 8.51 1.69
C LEU A 23 8.13 8.73 2.13
N PRO A 24 8.45 9.82 2.85
CA PRO A 24 9.82 10.12 3.23
C PRO A 24 10.33 9.27 4.40
N ALA A 25 9.45 8.77 5.27
CA ALA A 25 9.80 7.95 6.41
C ALA A 25 8.86 6.75 6.62
N ILE A 26 9.30 5.81 7.46
CA ILE A 26 8.48 4.66 7.89
C ILE A 26 7.28 5.12 8.73
N ALA A 27 7.40 6.22 9.48
CA ALA A 27 6.29 6.76 10.27
C ALA A 27 5.06 7.12 9.42
N ASP A 28 5.27 7.69 8.22
CA ASP A 28 4.18 8.01 7.29
C ASP A 28 3.47 6.73 6.80
N LEU A 29 4.24 5.64 6.64
CA LEU A 29 3.70 4.34 6.28
C LEU A 29 2.82 3.77 7.39
N GLU A 30 3.28 3.84 8.64
CA GLU A 30 2.56 3.35 9.83
C GLU A 30 1.22 4.08 10.01
N GLU A 31 1.19 5.40 9.83
CA GLU A 31 -0.04 6.19 9.90
C GLU A 31 -1.07 5.70 8.88
N ILE A 32 -0.64 5.48 7.63
CA ILE A 32 -1.55 5.00 6.59
C ILE A 32 -2.01 3.56 6.86
N ILE A 33 -1.13 2.69 7.37
CA ILE A 33 -1.50 1.32 7.78
C ILE A 33 -2.56 1.38 8.89
N SER A 34 -2.37 2.24 9.89
CA SER A 34 -3.33 2.46 10.98
C SER A 34 -4.68 2.89 10.43
N HIS A 35 -4.73 3.87 9.52
CA HIS A 35 -5.97 4.29 8.86
C HIS A 35 -6.65 3.17 8.06
N LEU A 36 -5.89 2.29 7.42
CA LEU A 36 -6.44 1.13 6.71
C LEU A 36 -6.97 0.06 7.67
N LEU A 37 -6.39 -0.05 8.86
CA LEU A 37 -6.76 -0.99 9.91
C LEU A 37 -7.97 -0.56 10.73
N VAL A 38 -8.11 0.74 11.09
CA VAL A 38 -9.19 1.24 11.96
C VAL A 38 -10.58 0.71 11.57
N PRO A 39 -11.00 0.73 10.28
CA PRO A 39 -12.33 0.24 9.89
C PRO A 39 -12.55 -1.27 10.07
N ILE A 40 -11.51 -2.03 10.38
CA ILE A 40 -11.56 -3.49 10.62
C ILE A 40 -11.86 -3.79 12.09
N PHE A 41 -11.67 -2.82 12.99
CA PHE A 41 -11.87 -3.00 14.42
C PHE A 41 -13.30 -2.65 14.86
N PRO A 42 -13.92 -3.45 15.76
CA PRO A 42 -13.43 -4.74 16.27
C PRO A 42 -13.54 -5.87 15.22
N PRO A 43 -12.52 -6.73 15.06
CA PRO A 43 -12.54 -7.77 14.05
C PRO A 43 -13.58 -8.83 14.37
N ARG A 44 -14.47 -9.12 13.41
CA ARG A 44 -15.53 -10.14 13.55
C ARG A 44 -15.01 -11.58 13.59
N LYS A 45 -13.79 -11.81 13.11
CA LYS A 45 -13.12 -13.11 13.02
C LYS A 45 -11.67 -12.93 13.46
N GLY A 46 -11.08 -13.96 14.05
CA GLY A 46 -9.65 -13.95 14.40
C GLY A 46 -8.79 -13.66 13.18
N ILE A 47 -7.81 -12.77 13.33
CA ILE A 47 -6.83 -12.46 12.28
C ILE A 47 -5.62 -13.34 12.50
N ARG A 48 -5.18 -14.06 11.47
CA ARG A 48 -4.00 -14.94 11.54
C ARG A 48 -2.79 -14.40 10.80
N LEU A 49 -3.01 -13.46 9.87
CA LEU A 49 -1.95 -12.84 9.10
C LEU A 49 -2.36 -11.44 8.68
N LEU A 50 -1.47 -10.48 8.92
CA LEU A 50 -1.49 -9.14 8.36
C LEU A 50 -0.31 -9.00 7.41
N GLY A 51 -0.56 -8.59 6.18
CA GLY A 51 0.48 -8.37 5.18
C GLY A 51 0.38 -6.96 4.62
N VAL A 52 1.52 -6.30 4.46
CA VAL A 52 1.61 -4.98 3.82
C VAL A 52 2.44 -5.11 2.56
N SER A 53 1.99 -4.46 1.48
CA SER A 53 2.68 -4.44 0.20
C SER A 53 2.69 -3.03 -0.36
N LEU A 54 3.83 -2.64 -0.91
CA LEU A 54 4.01 -1.40 -1.66
C LEU A 54 4.01 -1.70 -3.16
N SER A 55 3.48 -0.76 -3.93
CA SER A 55 3.36 -0.80 -5.38
C SER A 55 3.62 0.60 -5.91
N SER A 56 3.89 0.73 -7.22
CA SER A 56 4.21 2.03 -7.84
C SER A 56 5.43 2.71 -7.20
N LEU A 57 6.46 1.92 -6.89
CA LEU A 57 7.71 2.44 -6.35
C LEU A 57 8.54 3.05 -7.49
N GLU A 58 8.90 4.32 -7.33
CA GLU A 58 9.75 5.03 -8.28
C GLU A 58 11.21 4.97 -7.86
N ARG A 59 12.10 4.76 -8.85
CA ARG A 59 13.53 4.92 -8.63
C ARG A 59 13.83 6.42 -8.61
N ARG A 60 14.64 6.88 -7.65
CA ARG A 60 15.18 8.24 -7.69
C ARG A 60 16.04 8.38 -8.95
N SER A 61 15.50 8.93 -10.03
CA SER A 61 16.22 9.27 -11.25
C SER A 61 16.61 10.76 -11.20
N SER A 62 17.88 11.04 -11.47
CA SER A 62 18.34 12.41 -11.69
C SER A 62 17.96 12.81 -13.11
N GLY A 63 16.75 13.35 -13.27
CA GLY A 63 16.32 14.21 -14.37
C GLY A 63 16.73 13.80 -15.80
N THR A 64 15.82 13.13 -16.50
CA THR A 64 15.41 13.31 -17.91
C THR A 64 14.71 12.00 -18.28
N GLU A 65 13.38 11.98 -18.17
CA GLU A 65 12.62 10.84 -18.69
C GLU A 65 12.77 10.82 -20.22
N PRO A 66 13.19 9.70 -20.83
CA PRO A 66 13.40 9.65 -22.27
C PRO A 66 12.06 9.84 -22.99
N GLN A 67 11.91 10.99 -23.65
CA GLN A 67 10.76 11.26 -24.51
C GLN A 67 10.86 10.40 -25.78
N LEU A 68 9.86 9.55 -25.99
CA LEU A 68 9.74 8.79 -27.23
C LEU A 68 9.41 9.74 -28.40
N ARG A 69 10.06 9.51 -29.54
CA ARG A 69 9.76 10.23 -30.78
C ARG A 69 8.46 9.68 -31.38
N LEU A 70 7.54 10.57 -31.75
CA LEU A 70 6.40 10.22 -32.55
C LEU A 70 6.88 10.08 -34.00
N ALA A 71 6.80 8.87 -34.58
CA ALA A 71 7.05 8.66 -35.99
C ALA A 71 5.86 9.22 -36.78
N LEU A 72 6.08 10.33 -37.48
CA LEU A 72 5.14 10.92 -38.45
C LEU A 72 5.50 10.41 -39.85
#